data_AF-A0A7X6P7X5-F1
#
_entry.id   AF-A0A7X6P7X5-F1
#
_cell.length_a   1.000
_cell.length_b   1.000
_cell.length_c   1.000
_cell.angle_alpha   90.00
_cell.angle_beta   90.00
_cell.angle_gamma   90.00
#
_symmetry.space_group_name_H-M   'P 1'
#
loop_
_entity.id
_entity.type
_entity.pdbx_description
1 polymer ?
#
loop_
_entity_poly.entity_id
_entity_poly.type
_entity_poly.pdbx_seq_one_letter_code
_entity_poly.pdbx_strand_id
1 'polypeptide(L)'
;MFRKALQSCRGNPQQLKEVLVELAGLSVQAAAKEYKHISHCRDLSAVQSRLRYGFKPYQNRGRLENKLSDIGNSLMPLFSCSKIETQSEKQSRAESFEGLASECLKGAVLAELSIQQAAEKKQEQGGLCLS
;
A
#
# COMPACT_ATOMS: atom_id res chain seq x y z
N MET A 1 9.36 7.19 10.49
CA MET A 1 8.16 8.04 10.33
C MET A 1 6.93 7.22 9.90
N PHE A 2 6.96 6.49 8.79
CA PHE A 2 5.80 5.76 8.26
C PHE A 2 5.22 4.64 9.14
N ARG A 3 6.03 3.83 9.84
CA ARG A 3 5.52 2.84 10.81
C ARG A 3 4.71 3.49 11.94
N LYS A 4 5.16 4.65 12.44
CA LYS A 4 4.43 5.42 13.45
C LYS A 4 3.13 6.00 12.87
N ALA A 5 3.12 6.44 11.61
CA ALA A 5 1.92 6.91 10.93
C ALA A 5 0.88 5.79 10.73
N LEU A 6 1.31 4.59 10.31
CA LEU A 6 0.42 3.43 10.21
C LEU A 6 -0.13 2.98 11.58
N GLN A 7 0.69 3.09 12.63
CA GLN A 7 0.28 2.79 14.00
C GLN A 7 -0.69 3.85 14.56
N SER A 8 -0.49 5.13 14.26
CA SER A 8 -1.36 6.21 14.73
C SER A 8 -2.73 6.22 14.03
N CYS A 9 -2.85 5.57 12.88
CA CYS A 9 -4.13 5.38 12.18
C CYS A 9 -4.89 4.13 12.65
N ARG A 10 -4.36 3.35 13.62
CA ARG A 10 -5.07 2.20 14.18
C ARG A 10 -6.37 2.67 14.83
N GLY A 11 -7.50 2.18 14.33
CA GLY A 11 -8.83 2.54 14.84
C GLY A 11 -9.58 3.57 13.99
N ASN A 12 -8.95 4.18 12.97
CA ASN A 12 -9.62 5.03 12.00
C ASN A 12 -9.40 4.49 10.57
N PRO A 13 -10.28 3.61 10.08
CA PRO A 13 -10.17 3.02 8.75
C PRO A 13 -10.15 4.04 7.61
N GLN A 14 -10.84 5.18 7.74
CA GLN A 14 -10.86 6.23 6.72
C GLN A 14 -9.50 6.93 6.61
N GLN A 15 -8.94 7.37 7.73
CA GLN A 15 -7.61 7.96 7.76
C GLN A 15 -6.54 6.97 7.28
N LEU A 16 -6.69 5.69 7.66
CA LEU A 16 -5.79 4.63 7.21
C LEU A 16 -5.84 4.45 5.69
N LYS A 17 -7.04 4.47 5.08
CA LYS A 17 -7.21 4.41 3.62
C LYS A 17 -6.47 5.53 2.92
N GLU A 18 -6.63 6.77 3.39
CA GLU A 18 -5.97 7.95 2.81
C GLU A 18 -4.43 7.83 2.86
N VAL A 19 -3.89 7.45 4.01
CA VAL A 19 -2.44 7.24 4.18
C VAL A 19 -1.92 6.12 3.27
N LEU A 20 -2.68 5.04 3.10
CA LEU A 20 -2.28 3.93 2.23
C LEU A 20 -2.31 4.33 0.74
N VAL A 21 -3.28 5.14 0.32
CA VAL A 21 -3.33 5.68 -1.05
C VAL A 21 -2.16 6.63 -1.30
N GLU A 22 -1.87 7.52 -0.35
CA GLU A 22 -0.72 8.43 -0.45
C GLU A 22 0.60 7.64 -0.54
N LEU A 23 0.80 6.65 0.33
CA LEU A 23 1.99 5.80 0.31
C LEU A 23 2.12 5.01 -0.99
N ALA A 24 1.01 4.54 -1.57
CA ALA A 24 1.02 3.90 -2.88
C ALA A 24 1.52 4.86 -3.97
N GLY A 25 1.04 6.10 -3.97
CA GLY A 25 1.47 7.14 -4.91
C GLY A 25 2.96 7.46 -4.78
N LEU A 26 3.44 7.66 -3.55
CA LEU A 26 4.87 7.90 -3.27
C LEU A 26 5.74 6.72 -3.70
N SER A 27 5.28 5.49 -3.49
CA SER A 27 6.00 4.27 -3.88
C SER A 27 6.12 4.15 -5.40
N VAL A 28 5.06 4.46 -6.15
CA VAL A 28 5.11 4.51 -7.62
C VAL A 28 6.13 5.55 -8.12
N GLN A 29 6.15 6.74 -7.52
CA GLN A 29 7.12 7.78 -7.88
C GLN A 29 8.55 7.34 -7.56
N ALA A 30 8.77 6.69 -6.41
CA ALA A 30 10.06 6.16 -6.02
C ALA A 30 10.55 5.06 -6.99
N ALA A 31 9.67 4.13 -7.39
CA ALA A 31 9.99 3.10 -8.38
C ALA A 31 10.44 3.71 -9.71
N ALA A 32 9.65 4.64 -10.26
CA ALA A 32 9.98 5.32 -11.52
C ALA A 32 11.31 6.08 -11.45
N LYS A 33 11.60 6.71 -10.29
CA LYS A 33 12.87 7.40 -10.06
C LYS A 33 14.06 6.42 -10.06
N GLU A 34 13.93 5.28 -9.40
CA GLU A 34 15.00 4.27 -9.35
C GLU A 34 15.26 3.66 -10.73
N TYR A 35 14.22 3.33 -11.51
CA TYR A 35 14.41 2.89 -12.90
C TYR A 35 15.11 3.95 -13.76
N LYS A 36 14.73 5.22 -13.61
CA LYS A 36 15.39 6.32 -14.32
C LYS A 36 16.86 6.43 -13.95
N HIS A 37 17.23 6.25 -12.68
CA HIS A 37 18.63 6.30 -12.23
C HIS A 37 19.53 5.23 -12.87
N ILE A 38 18.95 4.13 -13.33
CA ILE A 38 19.68 3.05 -14.02
C ILE A 38 19.42 3.03 -15.53
N SER A 39 18.88 4.12 -16.09
CA SER A 39 18.52 4.24 -17.50
C SER A 39 17.60 3.12 -18.00
N HIS A 40 16.78 2.56 -17.11
CA HIS A 40 15.80 1.52 -17.46
C HIS A 40 14.56 2.17 -18.08
N CYS A 41 13.96 1.51 -19.07
CA CYS A 41 12.80 2.00 -19.82
C CYS A 41 11.49 2.10 -19.04
N ARG A 42 11.47 1.74 -17.75
CA ARG A 42 10.26 1.74 -16.93
C ARG A 42 10.07 3.13 -16.34
N ASP A 43 9.40 3.98 -17.09
CA ASP A 43 8.97 5.31 -16.63
C ASP A 43 7.73 5.23 -15.72
N LEU A 44 7.22 6.40 -15.31
CA LEU A 44 6.04 6.49 -14.45
C LEU A 44 4.81 5.79 -15.06
N SER A 45 4.59 5.95 -16.37
CA SER A 45 3.46 5.35 -17.07
C SER A 45 3.57 3.82 -17.11
N ALA A 46 4.78 3.31 -17.35
CA ALA A 46 5.06 1.88 -17.33
C ALA A 46 4.81 1.28 -15.93
N VAL A 47 5.28 1.96 -14.87
CA VAL A 47 5.06 1.52 -13.47
C VAL A 47 3.56 1.52 -13.13
N GLN A 48 2.83 2.59 -13.46
CA GLN A 48 1.39 2.69 -13.22
C GLN A 48 0.61 1.59 -13.98
N SER A 49 0.97 1.35 -15.24
CA SER A 49 0.34 0.31 -16.07
C SER A 49 0.55 -1.07 -15.46
N ARG A 50 1.79 -1.40 -15.05
CA ARG A 50 2.11 -2.68 -14.39
C ARG A 50 1.35 -2.85 -13.09
N LEU A 51 1.26 -1.80 -12.29
CA LEU A 51 0.47 -1.81 -11.05
C LEU A 51 -1.00 -2.09 -11.34
N ARG A 52 -1.58 -1.43 -12.34
CA ARG A 52 -2.99 -1.63 -12.75
C ARG A 52 -3.26 -3.06 -13.23
N TYR A 53 -2.39 -3.62 -14.06
CA TYR A 53 -2.55 -4.99 -14.58
C TYR A 53 -2.28 -6.07 -13.51
N GLY A 54 -1.33 -5.83 -12.61
CA GLY A 54 -1.00 -6.74 -11.52
C GLY A 54 -1.99 -6.70 -10.36
N PHE A 55 -2.73 -5.60 -10.21
CA PHE A 55 -3.68 -5.43 -9.12
C PHE A 55 -4.93 -6.27 -9.34
N LYS A 56 -5.09 -7.30 -8.49
CA LYS A 56 -6.25 -8.20 -8.48
C LYS A 56 -7.03 -8.00 -7.19
N PRO A 57 -8.08 -7.15 -7.18
CA PRO A 57 -8.81 -6.81 -5.95
C PRO A 57 -9.45 -8.03 -5.27
N TYR A 58 -9.85 -9.03 -6.06
CA TYR A 58 -10.46 -10.29 -5.58
C TYR A 58 -9.46 -11.24 -4.89
N GLN A 59 -8.15 -11.00 -5.00
CA GLN A 59 -7.14 -11.80 -4.31
C GLN A 59 -6.82 -11.28 -2.90
N ASN A 60 -7.49 -10.22 -2.45
CA ASN A 60 -7.32 -9.67 -1.12
C ASN A 60 -8.10 -10.48 -0.08
N ARG A 61 -7.61 -11.70 0.18
CA ARG A 61 -8.10 -12.57 1.25
C ARG A 61 -7.19 -12.39 2.46
N GLY A 62 -7.66 -11.71 3.50
CA GLY A 62 -6.89 -11.49 4.72
C GLY A 62 -7.48 -10.41 5.62
N ARG A 63 -7.01 -10.37 6.87
CA ARG A 63 -7.36 -9.28 7.80
C ARG A 63 -6.52 -8.04 7.48
N LEU A 64 -7.14 -6.87 7.58
CA LEU A 64 -6.46 -5.58 7.39
C LEU A 64 -5.19 -5.46 8.23
N GLU A 65 -5.21 -5.93 9.48
CA GLU A 65 -4.05 -5.90 10.40
C GLU A 65 -2.83 -6.68 9.90
N ASN A 66 -3.07 -7.85 9.30
CA ASN A 66 -2.00 -8.65 8.69
C ASN A 66 -1.38 -7.86 7.55
N LYS A 67 -2.21 -7.24 6.71
CA LYS A 67 -1.74 -6.43 5.58
C LYS A 67 -0.92 -5.23 6.01
N LEU A 68 -1.30 -4.55 7.08
CA LEU A 68 -0.51 -3.44 7.64
C LEU A 68 0.85 -3.91 8.16
N SER A 69 0.90 -5.13 8.69
CA SER A 69 2.13 -5.75 9.17
C SER A 69 3.05 -6.09 7.98
N ASP A 70 2.50 -6.65 6.91
CA ASP A 70 3.22 -6.95 5.66
C ASP A 70 3.79 -5.66 5.03
N ILE A 71 2.98 -4.61 4.90
CA ILE A 71 3.42 -3.29 4.40
C ILE A 71 4.55 -2.73 5.26
N GLY A 72 4.41 -2.81 6.59
CA GLY A 72 5.45 -2.38 7.52
C GLY A 72 6.77 -3.16 7.37
N ASN A 73 6.69 -4.45 7.05
CA ASN A 73 7.86 -5.29 6.80
C ASN A 73 8.50 -5.00 5.44
N SER A 74 7.72 -4.74 4.39
CA SER A 74 8.22 -4.32 3.08
C SER A 74 8.90 -2.94 3.10
N LEU A 75 8.46 -2.04 3.98
CA LEU A 75 9.07 -0.71 4.14
C LEU A 75 10.48 -0.75 4.73
N MET A 76 10.73 -1.65 5.70
CA MET A 76 11.99 -1.70 6.44
C MET A 76 13.25 -1.82 5.55
N PRO A 77 13.35 -2.79 4.63
CA PRO A 77 14.54 -2.97 3.81
C PRO A 77 14.76 -1.82 2.82
N LEU A 78 13.70 -1.09 2.42
CA LEU A 78 13.81 0.04 1.48
C LEU A 78 14.60 1.23 2.04
N PHE A 79 14.69 1.36 3.37
CA PHE A 79 15.45 2.42 4.04
C PHE A 79 16.80 1.94 4.60
N SER A 80 17.11 0.65 4.47
CA SER A 80 18.39 0.06 4.85
C SER A 80 19.33 0.08 3.65
N CYS A 81 19.92 1.23 3.34
CA CYS A 81 20.80 1.38 2.19
C CYS A 81 22.29 1.34 2.60
N SER A 82 23.08 0.51 1.91
CA SER A 82 24.56 0.54 1.92
C SER A 82 25.07 1.64 0.97
N LYS A 83 26.27 2.18 1.22
CA LYS A 83 26.78 3.40 0.55
C LYS A 83 27.09 3.27 -0.95
N ILE A 84 27.07 2.06 -1.52
CA ILE A 84 27.26 1.82 -2.96
C ILE A 84 26.33 0.67 -3.36
N GLU A 85 25.48 0.90 -4.36
CA GLU A 85 24.57 -0.09 -4.92
C GLU A 85 24.90 -0.36 -6.38
N THR A 86 24.91 -1.64 -6.72
CA THR A 86 24.95 -2.14 -8.10
C THR A 86 23.68 -1.79 -8.86
N GLN A 87 23.74 -1.89 -10.19
CA GLN A 87 22.55 -1.69 -11.04
C GLN A 87 21.43 -2.71 -10.72
N SER A 88 21.80 -3.96 -10.42
CA SER A 88 20.85 -5.02 -10.05
C SER A 88 20.16 -4.71 -8.72
N GLU A 89 20.88 -4.20 -7.72
CA GLU A 89 20.29 -3.80 -6.43
C GLU A 89 19.33 -2.63 -6.59
N LYS A 90 19.67 -1.63 -7.42
CA LYS A 90 18.77 -0.52 -7.74
C LYS A 90 17.52 -0.97 -8.48
N GLN A 91 17.64 -1.94 -9.40
CA GLN A 91 16.47 -2.53 -10.05
C GLN A 91 15.60 -3.29 -9.04
N SER A 92 16.20 -4.12 -8.18
CA SER A 92 15.47 -4.85 -7.13
C SER A 92 14.76 -3.90 -6.17
N ARG A 93 15.37 -2.73 -5.88
CA ARG A 93 14.74 -1.68 -5.09
C ARG A 93 13.55 -1.05 -5.81
N ALA A 94 13.68 -0.73 -7.10
CA ALA A 94 12.58 -0.22 -7.90
C ALA A 94 11.39 -1.19 -7.92
N GLU A 95 11.66 -2.49 -8.09
CA GLU A 95 10.65 -3.56 -8.04
C GLU A 95 10.04 -3.71 -6.64
N SER A 96 10.82 -3.50 -5.59
CA SER A 96 10.32 -3.48 -4.20
C SER A 96 9.37 -2.30 -3.96
N PHE A 97 9.63 -1.14 -4.55
CA PHE A 97 8.70 -0.01 -4.52
C PHE A 97 7.41 -0.29 -5.31
N GLU A 98 7.48 -0.97 -6.47
CA GLU A 98 6.28 -1.46 -7.18
C GLU A 98 5.45 -2.40 -6.29
N GLY A 99 6.11 -3.36 -5.63
CA GLY A 99 5.49 -4.29 -4.70
C GLY A 99 4.81 -3.56 -3.55
N LEU A 100 5.50 -2.62 -2.92
CA LEU A 100 4.96 -1.79 -1.84
C LEU A 100 3.70 -1.01 -2.29
N ALA A 101 3.72 -0.42 -3.48
CA ALA A 101 2.55 0.28 -4.02
C ALA A 101 1.34 -0.65 -4.15
N SER A 102 1.55 -1.88 -4.65
CA SER A 102 0.49 -2.89 -4.74
C SER A 102 -0.06 -3.25 -3.37
N GLU A 103 0.81 -3.51 -2.41
CA GLU A 103 0.41 -3.88 -1.05
C GLU A 103 -0.38 -2.76 -0.35
N CYS A 104 0.01 -1.51 -0.55
CA CYS A 104 -0.70 -0.34 -0.03
C CYS A 104 -2.11 -0.21 -0.63
N LEU A 105 -2.27 -0.37 -1.95
CA LEU A 105 -3.59 -0.34 -2.59
C LEU A 105 -4.49 -1.47 -2.10
N LYS A 106 -3.95 -2.67 -1.89
CA LYS A 106 -4.69 -3.80 -1.31
C LYS A 106 -5.15 -3.48 0.11
N GLY A 107 -4.27 -2.87 0.92
CA GLY A 107 -4.61 -2.40 2.25
C GLY A 107 -5.72 -1.33 2.24
N ALA A 108 -5.67 -0.39 1.29
CA ALA A 108 -6.69 0.64 1.13
C ALA A 108 -8.07 0.05 0.80
N VAL A 109 -8.12 -0.97 -0.07
CA VAL A 109 -9.36 -1.72 -0.33
C VAL A 109 -9.89 -2.42 0.92
N LEU A 110 -9.02 -3.07 1.71
CA LEU A 110 -9.42 -3.70 2.97
C LEU A 110 -9.90 -2.67 4.01
N ALA A 111 -9.32 -1.48 4.04
CA ALA A 111 -9.76 -0.38 4.89
C ALA A 111 -11.15 0.12 4.48
N GLU A 112 -11.41 0.29 3.18
CA GLU A 112 -12.74 0.62 2.64
C GLU A 112 -13.79 -0.43 3.01
N LEU A 113 -13.48 -1.72 2.84
CA LEU A 113 -14.37 -2.81 3.24
C LEU A 113 -14.70 -2.78 4.73
N SER A 114 -13.72 -2.45 5.59
CA SER A 114 -13.94 -2.29 7.03
C SER A 114 -14.90 -1.13 7.35
N ILE A 115 -14.82 -0.02 6.60
CA ILE A 115 -15.74 1.13 6.74
C ILE A 115 -17.17 0.71 6.39
N GLN A 116 -17.34 0.01 5.27
CA GLN A 116 -18.64 -0.46 4.79
C GLN A 116 -19.30 -1.41 5.80
N GLN A 117 -18.55 -2.40 6.28
CA GLN A 117 -19.04 -3.34 7.30
C GLN A 117 -19.43 -2.66 8.62
N ALA A 118 -18.70 -1.62 9.02
CA ALA A 118 -19.03 -0.86 10.22
C ALA A 118 -20.30 -0.01 10.04
N ALA A 119 -20.55 0.51 8.83
CA ALA A 119 -21.76 1.26 8.51
C ALA A 119 -23.00 0.33 8.48
N GLU A 120 -22.89 -0.84 7.87
CA GLU A 120 -23.95 -1.85 7.82
C GLU A 120 -24.40 -2.29 9.22
N LYS A 121 -23.44 -2.63 10.11
CA LYS A 121 -23.76 -3.02 11.49
C LYS A 121 -24.50 -1.94 12.29
N LYS A 122 -24.17 -0.66 12.06
CA LYS A 122 -24.86 0.46 12.71
C LYS A 122 -26.30 0.62 12.21
N GLN A 123 -26.55 0.35 10.93
CA GLN A 123 -27.91 0.35 10.39
C GLN A 123 -28.75 -0.81 10.93
N GLU A 124 -28.18 -2.02 11.02
CA GLU A 124 -28.87 -3.20 11.57
C GLU A 124 -29.22 -3.03 13.07
N GLN A 125 -28.31 -2.47 13.87
CA GLN A 125 -28.56 -2.21 15.30
C GLN A 125 -29.54 -1.04 15.52
N GLY A 126 -29.55 -0.03 14.65
CA GLY A 126 -30.53 1.06 14.69
C GLY A 126 -31.95 0.63 14.29
N GLY A 127 -32.07 -0.35 13.39
CA GLY A 127 -33.36 -0.91 12.96
C GLY A 127 -34.03 -1.81 14.01
N LEU A 128 -33.25 -2.51 14.84
CA LEU A 128 -33.76 -3.40 15.89
C LEU A 128 -34.33 -2.67 17.13
N CYS A 129 -34.04 -1.39 17.32
CA CYS A 129 -34.58 -0.59 18.44
C CYS A 129 -35.93 0.08 18.14
N LEU A 130 -36.50 -0.12 16.94
CA LEU A 130 -37.78 0.46 16.52
C LEU A 130 -38.92 -0.57 16.38
N SER A 131 -38.75 -1.77 16.96
CA SER A 131 -39.76 -2.86 16.96
C SER A 131 -40.35 -3.09 18.34
#